data_AF-A0A8C6KPM4-F1
#
_entry.id   AF-A0A8C6KPM4-F1
#
_cell.length_a   1.000
_cell.length_b   1.000
_cell.length_c   1.000
_cell.angle_alpha   90.00
_cell.angle_beta   90.00
_cell.angle_gamma   90.00
#
_symmetry.space_group_name_H-M   'P 1'
#
loop_
_entity.id
_entity.type
_entity.pdbx_description
1 polymer ?
#
loop_
_entity_poly.entity_id
_entity_poly.type
_entity_poly.pdbx_seq_one_letter_code
_entity_poly.pdbx_strand_id
1 'polypeptide(L)'
;MVRVPQVPLLLLTSLTVVCSIGPKVLNIKAGEMVVMHCPWNHHPELVWTSHTSQGMTHTNITSASADHRQTDVLILGWSLVIVRASDVHQGNYSCSVRNTSNQFWFRLRVDTSKSRDHEERSQYPTTCFTQDSCTLFCPTESIPNRDTPNITSRGITWYKEGQTSPTHHYFSSVQDKDSGVYTCIRSYLYRGHIYNRSFTVALDVQPSRKYRQSVILSPQHNDVFPVDLGSTAVIECKAVMYSDYEEVFWISDKSFVEINDSLPVFYNYSRTKSTNVIHMTASLVFKRVSEEEMFKNYTCKLESDLQLSTFATITLSIRAHPISHFSSLRLVLCILIVLIMIIVFIIVIQKSKLINALCHRGPFGWKDSSPSSGEPGSGSHLLHSSAAKPNQTC
;
A
#
# COMPACT_ATOMS: atom_id res chain seq x y z
N MET A 1 44.00 -15.66 57.51
CA MET A 1 44.17 -16.57 56.35
C MET A 1 42.90 -16.43 55.50
N VAL A 2 42.91 -15.55 54.51
CA VAL A 2 41.73 -15.23 53.70
C VAL A 2 41.74 -16.14 52.48
N ARG A 3 40.71 -17.00 52.33
CA ARG A 3 40.51 -17.83 51.14
C ARG A 3 39.94 -16.96 50.02
N VAL A 4 40.71 -16.79 48.95
CA VAL A 4 40.23 -16.21 47.69
C VAL A 4 39.61 -17.35 46.88
N PRO A 5 38.36 -17.22 46.38
CA PRO A 5 37.77 -18.23 45.52
C PRO A 5 38.28 -18.02 44.08
N GLN A 6 38.84 -19.07 43.48
CA GLN A 6 39.19 -19.13 42.06
C GLN A 6 37.91 -19.18 41.23
N VAL A 7 37.68 -18.16 40.40
CA VAL A 7 36.64 -18.18 39.36
C VAL A 7 37.24 -18.84 38.11
N PRO A 8 36.62 -19.88 37.55
CA PRO A 8 37.12 -20.50 36.34
C PRO A 8 36.81 -19.61 35.12
N LEU A 9 37.87 -19.25 34.37
CA LEU A 9 37.76 -18.60 33.07
C LEU A 9 37.05 -19.57 32.10
N LEU A 10 35.78 -19.28 31.79
CA LEU A 10 35.08 -19.88 30.66
C LEU A 10 35.69 -19.31 29.37
N LEU A 11 36.60 -20.06 28.74
CA LEU A 11 37.00 -19.81 27.36
C LEU A 11 35.77 -19.99 26.46
N LEU A 12 35.17 -18.89 26.00
CA LEU A 12 34.30 -18.90 24.82
C LEU A 12 35.17 -19.28 23.61
N THR A 13 35.13 -20.56 23.25
CA THR A 13 35.58 -20.99 21.93
C THR A 13 34.55 -20.48 20.93
N SER A 14 34.87 -19.35 20.29
CA SER A 14 34.19 -18.89 19.10
C SER A 14 34.36 -19.96 18.02
N LEU A 15 33.37 -20.85 17.90
CA LEU A 15 33.19 -21.69 16.73
C LEU A 15 32.99 -20.75 15.55
N THR A 16 34.07 -20.43 14.86
CA THR A 16 33.98 -19.95 13.49
C THR A 16 33.34 -21.08 12.71
N VAL A 17 32.05 -20.93 12.44
CA VAL A 17 31.37 -21.77 11.46
C VAL A 17 32.07 -21.50 10.14
N VAL A 18 33.07 -22.33 9.84
CA VAL A 18 33.66 -22.42 8.50
C VAL A 18 32.54 -22.96 7.63
N CYS A 19 31.85 -22.05 6.95
CA CYS A 19 30.90 -22.41 5.91
C CYS A 19 31.73 -23.10 4.82
N SER A 20 31.80 -24.44 4.85
CA SER A 20 32.36 -25.21 3.74
C SER A 20 31.40 -25.04 2.57
N ILE A 21 31.75 -24.12 1.68
CA ILE A 21 31.05 -23.92 0.42
C ILE A 21 31.21 -25.24 -0.35
N GLY A 22 30.11 -25.98 -0.45
CA GLY A 22 30.08 -27.22 -1.24
C GLY A 22 30.42 -26.95 -2.71
N PRO A 23 30.76 -28.00 -3.49
CA PRO A 23 31.13 -27.83 -4.89
C PRO A 23 30.00 -27.23 -5.71
N LYS A 24 30.31 -26.31 -6.62
CA LYS A 24 29.34 -25.78 -7.58
C LYS A 24 28.92 -26.89 -8.54
N VAL A 25 27.67 -27.34 -8.45
CA VAL A 25 27.15 -28.40 -9.31
C VAL A 25 26.69 -27.82 -10.64
N LEU A 26 27.16 -28.41 -11.75
CA LEU A 26 26.80 -28.03 -13.11
C LEU A 26 26.14 -29.23 -13.80
N ASN A 27 24.90 -29.05 -14.25
CA ASN A 27 24.19 -30.06 -15.04
C ASN A 27 24.13 -29.58 -16.50
N ILE A 28 24.71 -30.37 -17.40
CA ILE A 28 24.95 -30.01 -18.80
C ILE A 28 24.39 -31.11 -19.70
N LYS A 29 23.69 -30.78 -20.78
CA LYS A 29 23.23 -31.79 -21.74
C LYS A 29 24.41 -32.31 -22.56
N ALA A 30 24.42 -33.61 -22.86
CA ALA A 30 25.43 -34.17 -23.75
C ALA A 30 25.45 -33.43 -25.11
N GLY A 31 26.65 -33.12 -25.60
CA GLY A 31 26.89 -32.36 -26.82
C GLY A 31 27.01 -30.84 -26.63
N GLU A 32 26.60 -30.28 -25.49
CA GLU A 32 26.66 -28.84 -25.23
C GLU A 32 28.04 -28.37 -24.75
N MET A 33 28.31 -27.08 -24.96
CA MET A 33 29.46 -26.40 -24.40
C MET A 33 29.22 -26.07 -22.91
N VAL A 34 30.26 -26.20 -22.09
CA VAL A 34 30.26 -25.70 -20.70
C VAL A 34 31.54 -24.93 -20.41
N VAL A 35 31.40 -23.83 -19.67
CA VAL A 35 32.52 -23.02 -19.20
C VAL A 35 32.52 -22.97 -17.67
N MET A 36 33.67 -23.26 -17.08
CA MET A 36 33.91 -23.14 -15.64
C MET A 36 34.84 -21.96 -15.41
N HIS A 37 34.34 -20.95 -14.71
CA HIS A 37 35.11 -19.76 -14.33
C HIS A 37 35.61 -19.90 -12.91
N CYS A 38 36.92 -19.76 -12.74
CA CYS A 38 37.50 -19.70 -11.42
C CYS A 38 37.27 -18.32 -10.80
N PRO A 39 36.86 -18.20 -9.52
CA PRO A 39 36.62 -16.91 -8.88
C PRO A 39 37.88 -16.08 -8.63
N TRP A 40 39.07 -16.69 -8.67
CA TRP A 40 40.36 -16.01 -8.56
C TRP A 40 40.75 -15.37 -9.89
N ASN A 41 40.17 -14.21 -10.16
CA ASN A 41 40.44 -13.45 -11.37
C ASN A 41 41.91 -12.95 -11.40
N HIS A 42 42.53 -13.03 -12.58
CA HIS A 42 43.83 -12.41 -12.90
C HIS A 42 45.08 -12.98 -12.18
N HIS A 43 45.05 -14.22 -11.68
CA HIS A 43 46.21 -14.84 -11.04
C HIS A 43 47.07 -15.66 -12.02
N PRO A 44 48.32 -15.28 -12.32
CA PRO A 44 49.18 -15.91 -13.32
C PRO A 44 49.51 -17.39 -13.06
N GLU A 45 49.32 -17.85 -11.83
CA GLU A 45 49.62 -19.21 -11.40
C GLU A 45 48.36 -20.04 -11.13
N LEU A 46 47.25 -19.71 -11.80
CA LEU A 46 46.03 -20.51 -11.71
C LEU A 46 46.26 -21.91 -12.32
N VAL A 47 45.78 -22.94 -11.63
CA VAL A 47 45.87 -24.34 -12.06
C VAL A 47 44.48 -24.97 -12.04
N TRP A 48 44.16 -25.72 -13.09
CA TRP A 48 42.97 -26.55 -13.15
C TRP A 48 43.33 -28.01 -12.94
N THR A 49 42.55 -28.70 -12.11
CA THR A 49 42.71 -30.12 -11.82
C THR A 49 41.40 -30.85 -12.09
N SER A 50 41.45 -31.89 -12.90
CA SER A 50 40.32 -32.81 -13.09
C SER A 50 40.52 -34.05 -12.23
N HIS A 51 39.51 -34.37 -11.42
CA HIS A 51 39.45 -35.54 -10.56
C HIS A 51 38.44 -36.50 -11.18
N THR A 52 38.94 -37.40 -12.03
CA THR A 52 38.13 -38.44 -12.69
C THR A 52 38.33 -39.77 -11.97
N SER A 53 37.43 -40.74 -12.21
CA SER A 53 37.55 -42.10 -11.67
C SER A 53 38.81 -42.85 -12.14
N GLN A 54 39.50 -42.37 -13.18
CA GLN A 54 40.71 -42.96 -13.75
C GLN A 54 42.02 -42.34 -13.22
N GLY A 55 41.96 -41.30 -12.38
CA GLY A 55 43.13 -40.65 -11.78
C GLY A 55 43.07 -39.12 -11.76
N MET A 56 44.08 -38.50 -11.14
CA MET A 56 44.25 -37.04 -11.07
C MET A 56 45.10 -36.56 -12.24
N THR A 57 44.55 -35.66 -13.06
CA THR A 57 45.31 -35.00 -14.15
C THR A 57 45.42 -33.52 -13.84
N HIS A 58 46.66 -33.03 -13.69
CA HIS A 58 46.96 -31.61 -13.53
C HIS A 58 47.19 -30.99 -14.90
N THR A 59 46.43 -29.95 -15.25
CA THR A 59 46.66 -29.20 -16.48
C THR A 59 47.06 -27.78 -16.11
N ASN A 60 48.33 -27.43 -16.37
CA ASN A 60 48.84 -26.08 -16.15
C ASN A 60 48.44 -25.15 -17.30
N ILE A 61 48.18 -23.88 -16.98
CA ILE A 61 47.90 -22.82 -17.97
C ILE A 61 49.07 -22.62 -18.93
N THR A 62 50.29 -22.98 -18.52
CA THR A 62 51.52 -22.79 -19.30
C THR A 62 51.82 -23.90 -20.31
N SER A 63 51.03 -24.97 -20.34
CA SER A 63 51.20 -26.03 -21.33
C SER A 63 49.98 -26.04 -22.26
N ALA A 64 50.02 -25.16 -23.25
CA ALA A 64 49.48 -25.47 -24.56
C ALA A 64 50.31 -26.60 -25.20
N SER A 65 50.45 -27.73 -24.52
CA SER A 65 51.06 -28.93 -25.09
C SER A 65 49.94 -29.68 -25.79
N ALA A 66 50.03 -29.68 -27.11
CA ALA A 66 49.33 -30.58 -27.99
C ALA A 66 49.52 -32.02 -27.51
N ASP A 67 48.53 -32.57 -26.80
CA ASP A 67 48.35 -34.01 -26.72
C ASP A 67 47.02 -34.38 -27.37
N HIS A 68 47.14 -35.10 -28.47
CA HIS A 68 46.16 -35.18 -29.56
C HIS A 68 45.05 -36.21 -29.29
N ARG A 69 44.72 -36.48 -28.02
CA ARG A 69 43.77 -37.54 -27.61
C ARG A 69 42.60 -37.05 -26.75
N GLN A 70 42.54 -35.76 -26.38
CA GLN A 70 41.50 -35.18 -25.52
C GLN A 70 40.99 -33.84 -26.08
N THR A 71 40.51 -33.85 -27.32
CA THR A 71 40.26 -32.68 -28.17
C THR A 71 39.12 -31.74 -27.74
N ASP A 72 38.31 -32.10 -26.74
CA ASP A 72 37.11 -31.34 -26.36
C ASP A 72 37.26 -30.52 -25.07
N VAL A 73 38.36 -30.69 -24.30
CA VAL A 73 38.64 -29.93 -23.07
C VAL A 73 39.77 -28.94 -23.33
N LEU A 74 39.55 -27.67 -22.98
CA LEU A 74 40.44 -26.56 -23.29
C LEU A 74 40.59 -25.66 -22.07
N ILE A 75 41.76 -25.04 -21.92
CA ILE A 75 41.94 -23.91 -21.02
C ILE A 75 42.05 -22.65 -21.88
N LEU A 76 41.08 -21.76 -21.77
CA LEU A 76 41.03 -20.49 -22.50
C LEU A 76 41.02 -19.35 -21.49
N GLY A 77 42.11 -18.59 -21.45
CA GLY A 77 42.33 -17.57 -20.42
C GLY A 77 42.38 -18.22 -19.04
N TRP A 78 41.41 -17.86 -18.18
CA TRP A 78 41.29 -18.38 -16.81
C TRP A 78 40.20 -19.44 -16.66
N SER A 79 39.56 -19.79 -17.76
CA SER A 79 38.39 -20.65 -17.76
C SER A 79 38.73 -22.04 -18.30
N LEU A 80 38.19 -23.06 -17.67
CA LEU A 80 38.15 -24.40 -18.24
C LEU A 80 36.89 -24.51 -19.11
N VAL A 81 37.09 -24.88 -20.37
CA VAL A 81 36.04 -24.97 -21.38
C VAL A 81 35.97 -26.41 -21.86
N ILE A 82 34.77 -26.96 -21.88
CA ILE A 82 34.50 -28.22 -22.58
C ILE A 82 33.58 -27.87 -23.74
N VAL A 83 34.08 -27.98 -24.96
CA VAL A 83 33.35 -27.53 -26.15
C VAL A 83 32.20 -28.48 -26.52
N ARG A 84 32.32 -29.76 -26.15
CA ARG A 84 31.31 -30.80 -26.34
C ARG A 84 31.29 -31.74 -25.14
N ALA A 85 30.36 -31.50 -24.20
CA ALA A 85 30.22 -32.33 -23.02
C ALA A 85 29.75 -33.75 -23.38
N SER A 86 30.22 -34.74 -22.64
CA SER A 86 29.82 -36.15 -22.76
C SER A 86 30.02 -36.85 -21.42
N ASP A 87 29.59 -38.10 -21.32
CA ASP A 87 29.74 -38.95 -20.15
C ASP A 87 31.18 -39.04 -19.64
N VAL A 88 32.17 -39.11 -20.53
CA VAL A 88 33.60 -39.15 -20.16
C VAL A 88 34.09 -37.88 -19.44
N HIS A 89 33.36 -36.78 -19.58
CA HIS A 89 33.69 -35.51 -18.94
C HIS A 89 33.07 -35.36 -17.54
N GLN A 90 32.21 -36.29 -17.11
CA GLN A 90 31.62 -36.23 -15.77
C GLN A 90 32.68 -36.37 -14.67
N GLY A 91 32.57 -35.58 -13.61
CA GLY A 91 33.53 -35.64 -12.51
C GLY A 91 33.63 -34.37 -11.70
N ASN A 92 34.61 -34.33 -10.80
CA ASN A 92 34.91 -33.14 -10.02
C ASN A 92 36.08 -32.40 -10.66
N TYR A 93 35.96 -31.09 -10.77
CA TYR A 93 37.01 -30.20 -11.24
C TYR A 93 37.33 -29.23 -10.13
N SER A 94 38.60 -28.87 -9.98
CA SER A 94 38.98 -27.79 -9.09
C SER A 94 39.89 -26.80 -9.78
N CYS A 95 39.80 -25.55 -9.35
CA CYS A 95 40.79 -24.55 -9.67
C CYS A 95 41.44 -24.06 -8.38
N SER A 96 42.73 -23.74 -8.44
CA SER A 96 43.47 -23.19 -7.30
C SER A 96 44.63 -22.33 -7.79
N VAL A 97 45.04 -21.37 -6.97
CA VAL A 97 46.29 -20.65 -7.20
C VAL A 97 47.43 -21.51 -6.67
N ARG A 98 48.53 -21.63 -7.43
CA ARG A 98 49.72 -22.34 -6.98
C ARG A 98 50.15 -21.85 -5.58
N ASN A 99 50.59 -22.78 -4.74
CA ASN A 99 50.99 -22.53 -3.35
C ASN A 99 49.87 -22.05 -2.39
N THR A 100 48.60 -22.16 -2.80
CA THR A 100 47.45 -21.96 -1.90
C THR A 100 46.74 -23.28 -1.63
N SER A 101 46.28 -23.48 -0.39
CA SER A 101 45.45 -24.64 -0.02
C SER A 101 43.99 -24.46 -0.42
N ASN A 102 43.58 -23.25 -0.81
CA ASN A 102 42.20 -22.93 -1.12
C ASN A 102 41.88 -23.39 -2.54
N GLN A 103 40.88 -24.25 -2.67
CA GLN A 103 40.43 -24.79 -3.96
C GLN A 103 38.96 -24.50 -4.15
N PHE A 104 38.61 -24.02 -5.34
CA PHE A 104 37.22 -23.87 -5.71
C PHE A 104 36.80 -25.08 -6.53
N TRP A 105 35.76 -25.76 -6.07
CA TRP A 105 35.33 -27.04 -6.60
C TRP A 105 34.08 -26.90 -7.48
N PHE A 106 34.08 -27.64 -8.58
CA PHE A 106 32.95 -27.85 -9.47
C PHE A 106 32.64 -29.34 -9.54
N ARG A 107 31.36 -29.67 -9.66
CA ARG A 107 30.90 -31.03 -9.94
C ARG A 107 30.11 -31.01 -11.25
N LEU A 108 30.70 -31.56 -12.31
CA LEU A 108 30.08 -31.63 -13.62
C LEU A 108 29.29 -32.93 -13.75
N ARG A 109 28.01 -32.80 -14.07
CA ARG A 109 27.10 -33.88 -14.44
C ARG A 109 26.64 -33.66 -15.87
N VAL A 110 26.69 -34.72 -16.66
CA VAL A 110 26.32 -34.66 -18.08
C VAL A 110 25.10 -35.52 -18.32
N ASP A 111 24.00 -34.89 -18.69
CA ASP A 111 22.73 -35.56 -18.91
C ASP A 111 22.72 -36.15 -20.31
N THR A 112 22.81 -37.48 -20.37
CA THR A 112 22.75 -38.28 -21.60
C THR A 112 21.34 -38.77 -21.91
N SER A 113 20.44 -38.79 -20.91
CA SER A 113 19.05 -39.20 -21.05
C SER A 113 18.11 -37.99 -21.15
N LYS A 114 17.15 -38.06 -22.07
CA LYS A 114 16.01 -37.13 -22.15
C LYS A 114 14.92 -37.54 -21.15
N SER A 115 15.25 -37.69 -19.86
CA SER A 115 14.20 -37.99 -18.87
C SER A 115 13.40 -36.72 -18.58
N ARG A 116 12.07 -36.82 -18.74
CA ARG A 116 11.15 -35.69 -18.54
C ARG A 116 11.26 -35.09 -17.13
N ASP A 117 11.51 -35.94 -16.14
CA ASP A 117 11.64 -35.56 -14.72
C ASP A 117 12.88 -34.67 -14.45
N HIS A 118 13.96 -34.81 -15.22
CA HIS A 118 15.16 -33.96 -15.07
C HIS A 118 15.00 -32.62 -15.79
N GLU A 119 14.29 -32.61 -16.92
CA GLU A 119 13.99 -31.41 -17.68
C GLU A 119 13.06 -30.46 -16.93
N GLU A 120 12.12 -30.99 -16.13
CA GLU A 120 11.21 -30.20 -15.29
C GLU A 120 11.91 -29.54 -14.09
N ARG A 121 12.88 -30.23 -13.48
CA ARG A 121 13.67 -29.69 -12.35
C ARG A 121 14.70 -28.63 -12.75
N SER A 122 15.04 -28.56 -14.04
CA SER A 122 16.09 -27.68 -14.58
C SER A 122 15.52 -26.42 -15.26
N GLN A 123 14.23 -26.13 -15.07
CA GLN A 123 13.58 -24.97 -15.68
C GLN A 123 13.77 -23.71 -14.84
N TYR A 124 14.07 -22.61 -15.51
CA TYR A 124 14.13 -21.28 -14.90
C TYR A 124 12.72 -20.67 -14.90
N PRO A 125 12.08 -20.47 -13.73
CA PRO A 125 10.75 -19.90 -13.67
C PRO A 125 10.79 -18.42 -14.05
N THR A 126 9.78 -17.97 -14.79
CA THR A 126 9.55 -16.56 -15.13
C THR A 126 8.06 -16.29 -15.07
N THR A 127 7.66 -15.25 -14.34
CA THR A 127 6.27 -14.84 -14.22
C THR A 127 6.07 -13.50 -14.93
N CYS A 128 5.06 -13.43 -15.80
CA CYS A 128 4.60 -12.19 -16.43
C CYS A 128 3.10 -12.03 -16.23
N PHE A 129 2.60 -10.81 -16.43
CA PHE A 129 1.20 -10.46 -16.21
C PHE A 129 0.53 -10.13 -17.53
N THR A 130 -0.70 -10.61 -17.77
CA THR A 130 -1.40 -10.36 -19.04
C THR A 130 -1.44 -8.86 -19.37
N GLN A 131 -1.44 -8.48 -20.65
CA GLN A 131 -1.52 -7.08 -21.09
C GLN A 131 -0.29 -6.20 -20.78
N ASP A 132 0.65 -6.67 -19.96
CA ASP A 132 1.94 -6.02 -19.75
C ASP A 132 2.97 -6.50 -20.79
N SER A 133 3.98 -5.67 -21.02
CA SER A 133 5.15 -6.09 -21.79
C SER A 133 6.00 -7.09 -20.98
N CYS A 134 6.49 -8.15 -21.61
CA CYS A 134 7.25 -9.21 -20.96
C CYS A 134 8.48 -9.55 -21.80
N THR A 135 9.64 -9.73 -21.16
CA THR A 135 10.88 -10.17 -21.82
C THR A 135 11.41 -11.43 -21.16
N LEU A 136 11.63 -12.48 -21.93
CA LEU A 136 12.28 -13.70 -21.48
C LEU A 136 13.79 -13.50 -21.46
N PHE A 137 14.40 -13.81 -20.31
CA PHE A 137 15.85 -13.74 -20.12
C PHE A 137 16.46 -15.13 -20.22
N CYS A 138 17.42 -15.27 -21.13
CA CYS A 138 18.18 -16.51 -21.25
C CYS A 138 19.28 -16.51 -20.17
N PRO A 139 19.39 -17.53 -19.31
CA PRO A 139 20.41 -17.60 -18.28
C PRO A 139 21.84 -17.41 -18.81
N THR A 140 22.73 -16.94 -17.92
CA THR A 140 24.14 -16.62 -18.23
C THR A 140 25.13 -17.43 -17.38
N GLU A 141 24.70 -18.58 -16.87
CA GLU A 141 25.55 -19.43 -16.06
C GLU A 141 26.42 -20.33 -16.93
N SER A 142 27.71 -20.43 -16.59
CA SER A 142 28.66 -21.35 -17.23
C SER A 142 28.75 -21.20 -18.76
N ILE A 143 28.70 -19.95 -19.23
CA ILE A 143 28.88 -19.57 -20.63
C ILE A 143 30.16 -18.75 -20.82
N PRO A 144 30.72 -18.69 -22.04
CA PRO A 144 31.84 -17.80 -22.34
C PRO A 144 31.56 -16.35 -21.95
N ASN A 145 32.54 -15.72 -21.29
CA ASN A 145 32.53 -14.32 -20.89
C ASN A 145 33.81 -13.61 -21.38
N ARG A 146 34.10 -12.40 -20.87
CA ARG A 146 35.30 -11.64 -21.25
C ARG A 146 36.61 -12.37 -20.92
N ASP A 147 36.60 -13.27 -19.93
CA ASP A 147 37.76 -14.05 -19.48
C ASP A 147 37.92 -15.38 -20.24
N THR A 148 37.10 -15.61 -21.26
CA THR A 148 37.14 -16.78 -22.15
C THR A 148 37.51 -16.34 -23.57
N PRO A 149 38.80 -16.00 -23.84
CA PRO A 149 39.22 -15.51 -25.14
C PRO A 149 39.01 -16.55 -26.24
N ASN A 150 39.02 -16.08 -27.49
CA ASN A 150 38.92 -16.90 -28.72
C ASN A 150 37.56 -17.58 -28.98
N ILE A 151 36.55 -17.36 -28.14
CA ILE A 151 35.17 -17.78 -28.39
C ILE A 151 34.31 -16.56 -28.73
N THR A 152 33.61 -16.60 -29.86
CA THR A 152 32.75 -15.49 -30.31
C THR A 152 31.27 -15.87 -30.16
N SER A 153 30.49 -15.03 -29.48
CA SER A 153 29.03 -15.20 -29.39
C SER A 153 28.36 -14.94 -30.75
N ARG A 154 27.44 -15.81 -31.16
CA ARG A 154 26.63 -15.69 -32.38
C ARG A 154 25.19 -15.27 -32.11
N GLY A 155 24.84 -15.01 -30.85
CA GLY A 155 23.49 -14.61 -30.43
C GLY A 155 22.71 -15.73 -29.76
N ILE A 156 21.42 -15.47 -29.56
CA ILE A 156 20.48 -16.33 -28.84
C ILE A 156 19.27 -16.59 -29.73
N THR A 157 18.92 -17.86 -29.91
CA THR A 157 17.71 -18.27 -30.63
C THR A 157 16.72 -18.87 -29.62
N TRP A 158 15.44 -18.51 -29.74
CA TRP A 158 14.39 -18.99 -28.83
C TRP A 158 13.42 -19.91 -29.56
N TYR A 159 12.94 -20.93 -28.86
CA TYR A 159 11.91 -21.85 -29.33
C TYR A 159 10.87 -22.04 -28.24
N LYS A 160 9.59 -22.09 -28.61
CA LYS A 160 8.52 -22.51 -27.70
C LYS A 160 8.29 -24.01 -27.89
N GLU A 161 8.07 -24.73 -26.81
CA GLU A 161 7.72 -26.16 -26.87
C GLU A 161 6.49 -26.37 -27.77
N GLY A 162 6.56 -27.39 -28.64
CA GLY A 162 5.54 -27.67 -29.65
C GLY A 162 5.62 -26.81 -30.92
N GLN A 163 6.51 -25.81 -30.99
CA GLN A 163 6.75 -25.02 -32.19
C GLN A 163 8.07 -25.39 -32.86
N THR A 164 8.06 -25.46 -34.19
CA THR A 164 9.24 -25.80 -35.00
C THR A 164 10.04 -24.58 -35.43
N SER A 165 9.41 -23.39 -35.42
CA SER A 165 10.05 -22.14 -35.82
C SER A 165 10.56 -21.35 -34.62
N PRO A 166 11.63 -20.55 -34.79
CA PRO A 166 12.07 -19.64 -33.75
C PRO A 166 10.95 -18.68 -33.32
N THR A 167 10.93 -18.36 -32.02
CA THR A 167 9.96 -17.43 -31.43
C THR A 167 10.66 -16.17 -30.91
N HIS A 168 9.86 -15.15 -30.59
CA HIS A 168 10.34 -13.92 -30.00
C HIS A 168 10.51 -14.11 -28.49
N HIS A 169 11.49 -13.41 -27.91
CA HIS A 169 11.71 -13.36 -26.46
C HIS A 169 11.10 -12.12 -25.82
N TYR A 170 10.68 -11.15 -26.63
CA TYR A 170 10.00 -9.93 -26.19
C TYR A 170 8.55 -9.97 -26.66
N PHE A 171 7.64 -9.70 -25.72
CA PHE A 171 6.21 -9.56 -25.94
C PHE A 171 5.83 -8.13 -25.56
N SER A 172 5.24 -7.38 -26.48
CA SER A 172 4.73 -6.03 -26.18
C SER A 172 3.52 -6.07 -25.25
N SER A 173 2.74 -7.15 -25.30
CA SER A 173 1.59 -7.44 -24.44
C SER A 173 1.41 -8.95 -24.39
N VAL A 174 1.71 -9.58 -23.25
CA VAL A 174 1.60 -11.04 -23.08
C VAL A 174 0.16 -11.49 -22.84
N GLN A 175 -0.21 -12.68 -23.30
CA GLN A 175 -1.52 -13.32 -23.15
C GLN A 175 -1.39 -14.70 -22.48
N ASP A 176 -2.47 -15.24 -21.93
CA ASP A 176 -2.47 -16.56 -21.27
C ASP A 176 -1.95 -17.68 -22.19
N LYS A 177 -2.25 -17.60 -23.49
CA LYS A 177 -1.75 -18.55 -24.51
C LYS A 177 -0.23 -18.52 -24.68
N ASP A 178 0.41 -17.44 -24.25
CA ASP A 178 1.86 -17.28 -24.35
C ASP A 178 2.57 -18.07 -23.24
N SER A 179 1.87 -18.49 -22.18
CA SER A 179 2.41 -19.43 -21.19
C SER A 179 2.97 -20.70 -21.81
N GLY A 180 3.93 -21.30 -21.12
CA GLY A 180 4.53 -22.57 -21.48
C GLY A 180 6.04 -22.56 -21.36
N VAL A 181 6.65 -23.62 -21.89
CA VAL A 181 8.09 -23.86 -21.78
C VAL A 181 8.80 -23.31 -23.01
N TYR A 182 9.82 -22.51 -22.77
CA TYR A 182 10.67 -21.90 -23.80
C TYR A 182 12.09 -22.42 -23.67
N THR A 183 12.73 -22.73 -24.80
CA THR A 183 14.15 -23.08 -24.85
C THR A 183 14.91 -21.96 -25.52
N CYS A 184 15.89 -21.38 -24.83
CA CYS A 184 16.86 -20.48 -25.44
C CYS A 184 18.16 -21.23 -25.76
N ILE A 185 18.70 -21.04 -26.95
CA ILE A 185 19.94 -21.64 -27.42
C ILE A 185 20.93 -20.51 -27.69
N ARG A 186 22.02 -20.47 -26.92
CA ARG A 186 23.16 -19.60 -27.15
C ARG A 186 24.16 -20.32 -28.05
N SER A 187 24.56 -19.67 -29.13
CA SER A 187 25.52 -20.24 -30.09
C SER A 187 26.86 -19.53 -30.03
N TYR A 188 27.94 -20.30 -30.09
CA TYR A 188 29.31 -19.84 -29.98
C TYR A 188 30.17 -20.38 -31.13
N LEU A 189 30.94 -19.51 -31.75
CA LEU A 189 31.91 -19.86 -32.79
C LEU A 189 33.29 -20.07 -32.15
N TYR A 190 33.86 -21.26 -32.36
CA TYR A 190 35.23 -21.58 -31.97
C TYR A 190 35.87 -22.45 -33.06
N ARG A 191 37.05 -22.03 -33.54
CA ARG A 191 37.82 -22.72 -34.60
C ARG A 191 36.97 -23.15 -35.82
N GLY A 192 36.06 -22.29 -36.26
CA GLY A 192 35.19 -22.54 -37.43
C GLY A 192 33.98 -23.44 -37.17
N HIS A 193 33.82 -23.97 -35.95
CA HIS A 193 32.68 -24.79 -35.55
C HIS A 193 31.74 -24.03 -34.61
N ILE A 194 30.44 -24.34 -34.72
CA ILE A 194 29.40 -23.78 -33.86
C ILE A 194 29.13 -24.77 -32.73
N TYR A 195 29.19 -24.26 -31.51
CA TYR A 195 28.85 -24.98 -30.27
C TYR A 195 27.71 -24.27 -29.57
N ASN A 196 26.84 -25.05 -28.94
CA ASN A 196 25.60 -24.53 -28.37
C ASN A 196 25.52 -24.78 -26.87
N ARG A 197 24.80 -23.90 -26.19
CA ARG A 197 24.35 -24.05 -24.81
C ARG A 197 22.88 -23.70 -24.75
N SER A 198 22.03 -24.61 -24.29
CA SER A 198 20.60 -24.36 -24.13
C SER A 198 20.18 -24.24 -22.67
N PHE A 199 19.12 -23.45 -22.44
CA PHE A 199 18.43 -23.37 -21.17
C PHE A 199 16.93 -23.39 -21.40
N THR A 200 16.22 -23.94 -20.44
CA THR A 200 14.76 -24.03 -20.45
C THR A 200 14.19 -23.01 -19.46
N VAL A 201 13.24 -22.20 -19.92
CA VAL A 201 12.55 -21.15 -19.16
C VAL A 201 11.06 -21.48 -19.15
N ALA A 202 10.48 -21.60 -17.96
CA ALA A 202 9.05 -21.81 -17.78
C ALA A 202 8.36 -20.45 -17.62
N LEU A 203 7.59 -20.03 -18.63
CA LEU A 203 6.81 -18.80 -18.57
C LEU A 203 5.42 -19.11 -17.98
N ASP A 204 5.18 -18.60 -16.78
CA ASP A 204 3.87 -18.51 -16.17
C ASP A 204 3.27 -17.13 -16.48
N VAL A 205 2.09 -17.10 -17.10
CA VAL A 205 1.37 -15.85 -17.38
C VAL A 205 0.22 -15.78 -16.42
N GLN A 206 0.30 -14.81 -15.52
CA GLN A 206 -0.73 -14.56 -14.53
C GLN A 206 -1.67 -13.46 -15.04
N PRO A 207 -2.95 -13.48 -14.65
CA PRO A 207 -3.84 -12.37 -14.94
C PRO A 207 -3.24 -11.05 -14.48
N SER A 208 -3.35 -10.02 -15.31
CA SER A 208 -2.91 -8.67 -14.96
C SER A 208 -3.51 -8.32 -13.61
N ARG A 209 -2.68 -7.87 -12.68
CA ARG A 209 -3.19 -7.09 -11.57
C ARG A 209 -3.50 -5.69 -12.10
N LYS A 210 -4.44 -5.59 -13.04
CA LYS A 210 -5.25 -4.39 -13.15
C LYS A 210 -6.05 -4.35 -11.86
N TYR A 211 -5.38 -3.89 -10.80
CA TYR A 211 -6.02 -3.51 -9.57
C TYR A 211 -7.15 -2.58 -10.01
N ARG A 212 -8.38 -3.01 -9.75
CA ARG A 212 -9.49 -2.07 -9.85
C ARG A 212 -9.10 -0.87 -9.02
N GLN A 213 -9.30 0.32 -9.55
CA GLN A 213 -8.79 1.52 -8.90
C GLN A 213 -9.49 1.71 -7.56
N SER A 214 -8.72 1.75 -6.49
CA SER A 214 -9.23 2.05 -5.14
C SER A 214 -9.58 3.52 -5.08
N VAL A 215 -10.76 3.86 -4.53
CA VAL A 215 -11.31 5.21 -4.58
C VAL A 215 -12.01 5.59 -3.29
N ILE A 216 -11.92 6.86 -2.93
CA ILE A 216 -12.76 7.50 -1.91
C ILE A 216 -14.13 7.76 -2.54
N LEU A 217 -15.19 7.18 -1.98
CA LEU A 217 -16.58 7.36 -2.41
C LEU A 217 -17.19 8.63 -1.80
N SER A 218 -16.85 8.90 -0.53
CA SER A 218 -17.26 10.09 0.21
C SER A 218 -16.24 10.37 1.33
N PRO A 219 -16.02 11.62 1.74
CA PRO A 219 -16.56 12.86 1.15
C PRO A 219 -15.94 13.18 -0.22
N GLN A 220 -16.52 14.13 -0.95
CA GLN A 220 -15.88 14.73 -2.12
C GLN A 220 -14.86 15.79 -1.67
N HIS A 221 -13.87 16.05 -2.52
CA HIS A 221 -12.88 17.09 -2.25
C HIS A 221 -13.57 18.47 -2.22
N ASN A 222 -13.27 19.25 -1.19
CA ASN A 222 -13.88 20.54 -0.83
C ASN A 222 -15.33 20.48 -0.32
N ASP A 223 -15.80 19.32 0.16
CA ASP A 223 -17.08 19.27 0.87
C ASP A 223 -17.05 20.09 2.17
N VAL A 224 -18.18 20.76 2.44
CA VAL A 224 -18.38 21.60 3.63
C VAL A 224 -19.43 20.94 4.53
N PHE A 225 -19.05 20.63 5.77
CA PHE A 225 -19.92 19.96 6.73
C PHE A 225 -20.50 20.94 7.76
N PRO A 226 -21.84 21.12 7.83
CA PRO A 226 -22.47 21.99 8.82
C PRO A 226 -22.57 21.31 10.19
N VAL A 227 -21.92 21.90 11.20
CA VAL A 227 -21.83 21.42 12.57
C VAL A 227 -22.23 22.48 13.59
N ASP A 228 -22.65 22.04 14.77
CA ASP A 228 -23.00 22.92 15.89
C ASP A 228 -21.84 22.97 16.89
N LEU A 229 -21.42 24.17 17.29
CA LEU A 229 -20.39 24.34 18.31
C LEU A 229 -20.82 23.67 19.63
N GLY A 230 -19.89 23.01 20.28
CA GLY A 230 -20.15 22.29 21.53
C GLY A 230 -20.91 20.97 21.38
N SER A 231 -21.28 20.56 20.16
CA SER A 231 -21.95 19.27 19.90
C SER A 231 -20.97 18.19 19.45
N THR A 232 -21.40 16.93 19.50
CA THR A 232 -20.65 15.82 18.88
C THR A 232 -20.92 15.80 17.39
N ALA A 233 -19.88 15.63 16.58
CA ALA A 233 -19.98 15.47 15.14
C ALA A 233 -19.20 14.25 14.66
N VAL A 234 -19.74 13.55 13.65
CA VAL A 234 -19.09 12.39 13.03
C VAL A 234 -19.15 12.55 11.52
N ILE A 235 -18.00 12.42 10.86
CA ILE A 235 -17.86 12.54 9.42
C ILE A 235 -17.23 11.28 8.87
N GLU A 236 -17.95 10.58 7.98
CA GLU A 236 -17.51 9.29 7.45
C GLU A 236 -16.73 9.45 6.14
N CYS A 237 -15.50 8.94 6.11
CA CYS A 237 -14.78 8.69 4.87
C CYS A 237 -15.01 7.24 4.43
N LYS A 238 -15.75 7.05 3.34
CA LYS A 238 -16.05 5.74 2.76
C LYS A 238 -15.20 5.52 1.54
N ALA A 239 -14.55 4.37 1.47
CA ALA A 239 -13.67 4.01 0.37
C ALA A 239 -13.88 2.55 -0.05
N VAL A 240 -13.52 2.28 -1.30
CA VAL A 240 -13.43 0.93 -1.87
C VAL A 240 -11.98 0.64 -2.18
N MET A 241 -11.52 -0.53 -1.75
CA MET A 241 -10.13 -0.97 -1.79
C MET A 241 -10.07 -2.37 -2.38
N TYR A 242 -8.94 -2.73 -2.98
CA TYR A 242 -8.74 -4.02 -3.64
C TYR A 242 -7.51 -4.77 -3.15
N SER A 243 -6.77 -4.18 -2.20
CA SER A 243 -5.61 -4.77 -1.56
C SER A 243 -5.70 -4.60 -0.04
N ASP A 244 -5.30 -5.63 0.70
CA ASP A 244 -5.24 -5.57 2.17
C ASP A 244 -4.13 -4.63 2.68
N TYR A 245 -3.18 -4.25 1.80
CA TYR A 245 -2.07 -3.31 2.06
C TYR A 245 -2.44 -1.84 1.84
N GLU A 246 -3.67 -1.56 1.42
CA GLU A 246 -4.15 -0.18 1.28
C GLU A 246 -4.73 0.31 2.62
N GLU A 247 -4.65 1.62 2.85
CA GLU A 247 -5.09 2.25 4.10
C GLU A 247 -5.91 3.52 3.84
N VAL A 248 -6.88 3.78 4.72
CA VAL A 248 -7.70 4.99 4.70
C VAL A 248 -7.64 5.63 6.08
N PHE A 249 -7.20 6.88 6.14
CA PHE A 249 -6.99 7.59 7.40
C PHE A 249 -7.27 9.08 7.27
N TRP A 250 -7.32 9.76 8.42
CA TRP A 250 -7.57 11.19 8.51
C TRP A 250 -6.31 11.97 8.88
N ILE A 251 -6.15 13.13 8.25
CA ILE A 251 -5.12 14.13 8.54
C ILE A 251 -5.84 15.43 8.93
N SER A 252 -5.45 16.04 10.05
CA SER A 252 -5.85 17.39 10.42
C SER A 252 -4.71 18.34 10.07
N ASP A 253 -4.94 19.21 9.09
CA ASP A 253 -3.95 20.06 8.43
C ASP A 253 -2.74 19.26 7.89
N LYS A 254 -1.71 19.06 8.72
CA LYS A 254 -0.48 18.33 8.38
C LYS A 254 -0.17 17.19 9.34
N SER A 255 -1.05 16.94 10.30
CA SER A 255 -0.84 15.97 11.38
C SER A 255 -1.81 14.81 11.22
N PHE A 256 -1.34 13.59 11.45
CA PHE A 256 -2.23 12.43 11.51
C PHE A 256 -3.24 12.60 12.66
N VAL A 257 -4.49 12.25 12.40
CA VAL A 257 -5.49 12.09 13.46
C VAL A 257 -5.29 10.70 14.07
N GLU A 258 -5.22 10.58 15.38
CA GLU A 258 -4.98 9.30 16.04
C GLU A 258 -6.26 8.45 16.19
N ILE A 259 -6.09 7.13 16.27
CA ILE A 259 -7.16 6.19 16.66
C ILE A 259 -7.14 6.06 18.18
N ASN A 260 -7.53 7.13 18.87
CA ASN A 260 -7.57 7.19 20.33
C ASN A 260 -8.83 7.90 20.80
N ASP A 261 -9.81 7.12 21.24
CA ASP A 261 -11.11 7.62 21.69
C ASP A 261 -11.04 8.47 22.97
N SER A 262 -9.87 8.61 23.60
CA SER A 262 -9.65 9.52 24.72
C SER A 262 -9.46 10.97 24.26
N LEU A 263 -8.99 11.19 23.03
CA LEU A 263 -8.74 12.53 22.47
C LEU A 263 -10.03 13.29 22.13
N PRO A 264 -10.00 14.63 22.05
CA PRO A 264 -11.16 15.45 21.65
C PRO A 264 -11.55 15.22 20.19
N VAL A 265 -10.56 15.02 19.32
CA VAL A 265 -10.71 14.66 17.91
C VAL A 265 -9.90 13.39 17.65
N PHE A 266 -10.55 12.37 17.14
CA PHE A 266 -9.95 11.08 16.79
C PHE A 266 -10.68 10.50 15.59
N TYR A 267 -10.18 9.41 15.03
CA TYR A 267 -10.96 8.64 14.06
C TYR A 267 -11.11 7.19 14.48
N ASN A 268 -12.22 6.58 14.09
CA ASN A 268 -12.43 5.14 14.16
C ASN A 268 -12.46 4.57 12.73
N TYR A 269 -12.34 3.25 12.59
CA TYR A 269 -12.51 2.63 11.30
C TYR A 269 -13.28 1.32 11.39
N SER A 270 -13.98 0.99 10.31
CA SER A 270 -14.57 -0.31 10.08
C SER A 270 -14.18 -0.82 8.70
N ARG A 271 -14.01 -2.15 8.59
CA ARG A 271 -13.60 -2.83 7.37
C ARG A 271 -14.54 -4.00 7.11
N THR A 272 -15.05 -4.10 5.89
CA THR A 272 -15.87 -5.24 5.43
C THR A 272 -15.29 -5.80 4.14
N LYS A 273 -14.92 -7.08 4.15
CA LYS A 273 -14.31 -7.77 3.01
C LYS A 273 -15.31 -8.70 2.36
N SER A 274 -15.53 -8.55 1.05
CA SER A 274 -16.32 -9.45 0.21
C SER A 274 -15.46 -9.94 -0.93
N THR A 275 -15.22 -11.25 -1.06
CA THR A 275 -14.39 -11.92 -2.09
C THR A 275 -13.14 -11.15 -2.54
N ASN A 276 -13.28 -10.16 -3.43
CA ASN A 276 -12.19 -9.35 -3.99
C ASN A 276 -12.32 -7.82 -3.78
N VAL A 277 -13.24 -7.37 -2.91
CA VAL A 277 -13.53 -5.96 -2.64
C VAL A 277 -13.53 -5.72 -1.13
N ILE A 278 -12.86 -4.66 -0.70
CA ILE A 278 -12.80 -4.23 0.69
C ILE A 278 -13.50 -2.88 0.78
N HIS A 279 -14.57 -2.80 1.57
CA HIS A 279 -15.18 -1.53 1.95
C HIS A 279 -14.58 -1.08 3.26
N MET A 280 -14.04 0.14 3.28
CA MET A 280 -13.49 0.75 4.48
C MET A 280 -14.23 2.05 4.79
N THR A 281 -14.59 2.24 6.06
CA THR A 281 -15.14 3.49 6.56
C THR A 281 -14.24 3.99 7.67
N ALA A 282 -13.61 5.14 7.48
CA ALA A 282 -12.86 5.86 8.51
C ALA A 282 -13.69 7.05 8.99
N SER A 283 -14.21 7.02 10.21
CA SER A 283 -15.09 8.07 10.72
C SER A 283 -14.30 9.02 11.62
N LEU A 284 -14.20 10.28 11.21
CA LEU A 284 -13.64 11.37 12.00
C LEU A 284 -14.67 11.79 13.05
N VAL A 285 -14.29 11.70 14.32
CA VAL A 285 -15.17 11.94 15.47
C VAL A 285 -14.67 13.14 16.26
N PHE A 286 -15.58 14.12 16.41
CA PHE A 286 -15.42 15.26 17.30
C PHE A 286 -16.29 15.02 18.53
N LYS A 287 -15.69 14.87 19.72
CA LYS A 287 -16.47 14.73 20.95
C LYS A 287 -17.29 15.98 21.23
N ARG A 288 -16.65 17.13 21.07
CA ARG A 288 -17.22 18.45 21.31
C ARG A 288 -16.56 19.43 20.36
N VAL A 289 -17.32 19.88 19.35
CA VAL A 289 -16.80 20.77 18.32
C VAL A 289 -16.36 22.11 18.94
N SER A 290 -15.09 22.46 18.77
CA SER A 290 -14.50 23.72 19.26
C SER A 290 -14.37 24.76 18.13
N GLU A 291 -14.19 26.04 18.49
CA GLU A 291 -13.93 27.10 17.50
C GLU A 291 -12.62 26.85 16.74
N GLU A 292 -11.59 26.31 17.40
CA GLU A 292 -10.31 25.97 16.76
C GLU A 292 -10.47 24.93 15.64
N GLU A 293 -11.39 23.98 15.82
CA GLU A 293 -11.67 22.95 14.82
C GLU A 293 -12.37 23.51 13.57
N MET A 294 -13.01 24.68 13.65
CA MET A 294 -13.64 25.34 12.49
C MET A 294 -12.63 25.89 11.49
N PHE A 295 -11.40 26.18 11.94
CA PHE A 295 -10.37 26.79 11.10
C PHE A 295 -9.38 25.76 10.53
N LYS A 296 -9.58 24.47 10.82
CA LYS A 296 -8.71 23.37 10.37
C LYS A 296 -9.26 22.70 9.13
N ASN A 297 -8.35 22.22 8.28
CA ASN A 297 -8.70 21.37 7.15
C ASN A 297 -8.57 19.91 7.56
N TYR A 298 -9.59 19.09 7.27
CA TYR A 298 -9.52 17.65 7.51
C TYR A 298 -9.44 16.93 6.18
N THR A 299 -8.41 16.11 6.00
CA THR A 299 -8.18 15.37 4.77
C THR A 299 -8.31 13.89 5.03
N CYS A 300 -9.27 13.24 4.38
CA CYS A 300 -9.28 11.80 4.27
C CYS A 300 -8.33 11.40 3.14
N LYS A 301 -7.37 10.52 3.43
CA LYS A 301 -6.39 10.03 2.45
C LYS A 301 -6.54 8.52 2.31
N LEU A 302 -6.58 8.06 1.07
CA LEU A 302 -6.45 6.66 0.68
C LEU A 302 -5.04 6.47 0.10
N GLU A 303 -4.25 5.67 0.80
CA GLU A 303 -2.85 5.37 0.47
C GLU A 303 -2.73 3.95 -0.10
N SER A 304 -1.95 3.82 -1.16
CA SER A 304 -1.72 2.56 -1.88
C SER A 304 -0.32 2.55 -2.48
N ASP A 305 0.39 1.43 -2.37
CA ASP A 305 1.67 1.22 -3.07
C ASP A 305 1.48 0.91 -4.56
N LEU A 306 0.24 0.64 -4.97
CA LEU A 306 -0.12 0.10 -6.28
C LEU A 306 -0.68 1.18 -7.22
N GLN A 307 -1.10 2.32 -6.68
CA GLN A 307 -1.66 3.45 -7.41
C GLN A 307 -1.33 4.78 -6.71
N LEU A 308 -1.52 5.90 -7.39
CA LEU A 308 -1.41 7.22 -6.78
C LEU A 308 -2.42 7.37 -5.63
N SER A 309 -1.94 7.86 -4.48
CA SER A 309 -2.78 8.16 -3.32
C SER A 309 -3.87 9.17 -3.69
N THR A 310 -5.10 8.90 -3.26
CA THR A 310 -6.25 9.81 -3.46
C THR A 310 -6.62 10.46 -2.14
N PHE A 311 -7.16 11.68 -2.19
CA PHE A 311 -7.49 12.43 -0.99
C PHE A 311 -8.73 13.30 -1.19
N ALA A 312 -9.50 13.47 -0.12
CA ALA A 312 -10.63 14.36 -0.04
C ALA A 312 -10.44 15.28 1.17
N THR A 313 -10.29 16.58 0.91
CA THR A 313 -10.14 17.59 1.96
C THR A 313 -11.50 18.22 2.18
N ILE A 314 -11.88 18.39 3.44
CA ILE A 314 -13.15 18.97 3.86
C ILE A 314 -12.91 20.12 4.83
N THR A 315 -13.94 20.95 4.96
CA THR A 315 -13.99 22.03 5.94
C THR A 315 -15.28 21.98 6.74
N LEU A 316 -15.25 22.53 7.94
CA LEU A 316 -16.42 22.62 8.80
C LEU A 316 -17.06 24.01 8.66
N SER A 317 -18.38 24.08 8.80
CA SER A 317 -19.12 25.34 8.84
C SER A 317 -20.12 25.32 9.98
N ILE A 318 -20.41 26.51 10.54
CA ILE A 318 -21.45 26.61 11.55
C ILE A 318 -22.80 26.37 10.89
N ARG A 319 -23.58 25.46 11.46
CA ARG A 319 -24.95 25.19 11.00
C ARG A 319 -25.80 26.45 11.18
N ALA A 320 -26.21 27.04 10.06
CA ALA A 320 -27.18 28.11 10.07
C ALA A 320 -28.54 27.56 10.49
N HIS A 321 -28.96 27.86 11.72
CA HIS A 321 -30.34 27.66 12.10
C HIS A 321 -31.18 28.71 11.36
N PRO A 322 -32.14 28.33 10.51
CA PRO A 322 -33.07 29.31 9.97
C PRO A 322 -33.80 29.92 11.17
N ILE A 323 -33.49 31.18 11.47
CA ILE A 323 -34.29 31.98 12.41
C ILE A 323 -35.70 31.88 11.85
N SER A 324 -36.55 31.09 12.53
CA SER A 324 -37.86 30.75 11.98
C SER A 324 -38.55 32.05 11.60
N HIS A 325 -38.90 32.19 10.31
CA HIS A 325 -39.62 33.35 9.80
C HIS A 325 -40.93 33.56 10.58
N PHE A 326 -41.43 32.53 11.25
CA PHE A 326 -42.54 32.57 12.20
C PHE A 326 -42.25 33.34 13.48
N SER A 327 -41.03 33.31 14.03
CA SER A 327 -40.68 34.06 15.25
C SER A 327 -40.59 35.56 14.97
N SER A 328 -39.94 35.95 13.88
CA SER A 328 -39.85 37.37 13.47
C SER A 328 -41.21 37.92 13.03
N LEU A 329 -42.01 37.15 12.27
CA LEU A 329 -43.35 37.58 11.84
C LEU A 329 -44.31 37.73 13.03
N ARG A 330 -44.25 36.84 14.03
CA ARG A 330 -45.03 36.99 15.27
C ARG A 330 -44.60 38.22 16.05
N LEU A 331 -43.30 38.51 16.14
CA LEU A 331 -42.80 39.70 16.83
C LEU A 331 -43.28 40.99 16.16
N VAL A 332 -43.21 41.06 14.83
CA VAL A 332 -43.68 42.21 14.03
C VAL A 332 -45.19 42.39 14.17
N LEU A 333 -45.96 41.30 14.13
CA LEU A 333 -47.42 41.35 14.32
C LEU A 333 -47.79 41.83 15.73
N CYS A 334 -47.09 41.37 16.77
CA CYS A 334 -47.27 41.85 18.14
C CYS A 334 -46.99 43.36 18.26
N ILE A 335 -45.89 43.84 17.66
CA ILE A 335 -45.56 45.28 17.67
C ILE A 335 -46.64 46.09 16.95
N LEU A 336 -47.15 45.62 15.81
CA LEU A 336 -48.22 46.29 15.08
C LEU A 336 -49.52 46.37 15.88
N ILE A 337 -49.90 45.29 16.57
CA ILE A 337 -51.09 45.26 17.44
C ILE A 337 -50.93 46.27 18.58
N VAL A 338 -49.76 46.32 19.24
CA VAL A 338 -49.50 47.28 20.33
C VAL A 338 -49.58 48.73 19.83
N LEU A 339 -49.03 49.03 18.64
CA LEU A 339 -49.13 50.35 18.03
C LEU A 339 -50.58 50.75 17.73
N ILE A 340 -51.39 49.83 17.19
CA ILE A 340 -52.81 50.07 16.95
C ILE A 340 -53.54 50.35 18.27
N MET A 341 -53.26 49.58 19.33
CA MET A 341 -53.85 49.80 20.65
C MET A 341 -53.49 51.17 21.23
N ILE A 342 -52.24 51.62 21.08
CA ILE A 342 -51.80 52.95 21.49
C ILE A 342 -52.53 54.04 20.70
N ILE A 343 -52.67 53.89 19.38
CA ILE A 343 -53.38 54.86 18.54
C ILE A 343 -54.86 54.94 18.94
N VAL A 344 -55.52 53.80 19.14
CA VAL A 344 -56.92 53.75 19.61
C VAL A 344 -57.05 54.43 20.98
N PHE A 345 -56.13 54.15 21.91
CA PHE A 345 -56.11 54.78 23.22
C PHE A 345 -55.93 56.30 23.14
N ILE A 346 -55.05 56.79 22.26
CA ILE A 346 -54.89 58.23 21.99
C ILE A 346 -56.18 58.81 21.42
N ILE A 347 -56.83 58.16 20.45
CA ILE A 347 -58.09 58.63 19.88
C ILE A 347 -59.20 58.68 20.93
N VAL A 348 -59.29 57.68 21.81
CA VAL A 348 -60.26 57.64 22.92
C VAL A 348 -59.99 58.79 23.90
N ILE A 349 -58.73 59.10 24.22
CA ILE A 349 -58.36 60.25 25.06
C ILE A 349 -58.70 61.58 24.37
N GLN A 350 -58.46 61.71 23.08
CA GLN A 350 -58.81 62.93 22.33
C GLN A 350 -60.33 63.11 22.25
N LYS A 351 -61.08 62.01 22.04
CA LYS A 351 -62.55 62.01 22.06
C LYS A 351 -63.10 62.33 23.44
N SER A 352 -62.53 61.77 24.53
CA SER A 352 -62.96 62.08 25.89
C SER A 352 -62.62 63.52 26.28
N LYS A 353 -61.47 64.06 25.83
CA LYS A 353 -61.14 65.50 25.97
C LYS A 353 -62.10 66.40 25.20
N LEU A 354 -62.50 66.01 23.99
CA LEU A 354 -63.48 66.76 23.17
C LEU A 354 -64.88 66.73 23.80
N ILE A 355 -65.30 65.59 24.36
CA ILE A 355 -66.58 65.44 25.07
C ILE A 355 -66.58 66.22 26.39
N ASN A 356 -65.49 66.17 27.17
CA ASN A 356 -65.35 67.01 28.38
C ASN A 356 -65.32 68.52 28.05
N ALA A 357 -64.72 68.91 26.93
CA ALA A 357 -64.70 70.31 26.49
C ALA A 357 -66.06 70.80 25.97
N LEU A 358 -66.87 69.93 25.38
CA LEU A 358 -68.23 70.24 24.91
C LEU A 358 -69.27 70.27 26.05
N CYS A 359 -69.08 69.50 27.12
CA CYS A 359 -69.98 69.51 28.29
C CYS A 359 -69.84 70.76 29.18
N HIS A 360 -68.82 71.61 28.99
CA HIS A 360 -68.59 72.77 29.85
C HIS A 360 -69.15 74.10 29.33
N ARG A 361 -69.96 74.12 28.25
CA ARG A 361 -70.51 75.37 27.67
C ARG A 361 -72.04 75.37 27.47
N GLY A 362 -72.76 75.39 28.60
CA GLY A 362 -73.98 76.19 28.87
C GLY A 362 -75.35 75.51 28.80
N PRO A 363 -76.43 76.03 29.47
CA PRO A 363 -76.53 76.93 30.65
C PRO A 363 -77.44 76.41 31.81
N PHE A 364 -77.26 76.98 33.02
CA PHE A 364 -78.16 77.17 34.19
C PHE A 364 -79.20 76.12 34.64
N GLY A 365 -79.19 75.81 35.96
CA GLY A 365 -80.39 75.45 36.73
C GLY A 365 -80.18 74.77 38.09
N TRP A 366 -80.47 75.49 39.17
CA TRP A 366 -80.69 75.11 40.59
C TRP A 366 -81.36 73.72 40.85
N LYS A 367 -81.32 73.05 42.02
CA LYS A 367 -81.19 73.43 43.45
C LYS A 367 -81.00 72.15 44.32
N ASP A 368 -80.39 72.34 45.49
CA ASP A 368 -80.56 71.68 46.81
C ASP A 368 -80.86 70.17 46.96
N SER A 369 -80.01 69.45 47.70
CA SER A 369 -80.23 69.05 49.12
C SER A 369 -79.42 67.79 49.51
N SER A 370 -78.59 67.94 50.56
CA SER A 370 -78.12 66.86 51.46
C SER A 370 -79.33 66.29 52.25
N PRO A 371 -79.28 65.17 53.03
CA PRO A 371 -78.11 64.62 53.75
C PRO A 371 -78.06 63.09 54.00
N SER A 372 -76.97 62.65 54.68
CA SER A 372 -76.88 61.57 55.70
C SER A 372 -77.25 60.13 55.29
N SER A 373 -76.75 59.03 55.80
CA SER A 373 -75.83 58.61 56.87
C SER A 373 -75.94 57.07 56.87
N GLY A 374 -74.89 56.32 57.24
CA GLY A 374 -75.09 54.91 57.61
C GLY A 374 -73.89 53.99 57.37
N GLU A 375 -72.91 54.07 58.25
CA GLU A 375 -72.12 52.91 58.72
C GLU A 375 -73.02 52.00 59.62
N PRO A 376 -72.54 50.85 60.17
CA PRO A 376 -71.71 49.78 59.59
C PRO A 376 -72.17 48.36 60.08
N GLY A 377 -71.43 47.32 59.67
CA GLY A 377 -71.30 46.07 60.43
C GLY A 377 -71.95 44.84 59.77
N SER A 378 -71.54 43.60 60.04
CA SER A 378 -70.40 43.01 60.76
C SER A 378 -70.59 41.49 60.66
N GLY A 379 -69.50 40.73 60.44
CA GLY A 379 -69.38 39.29 60.70
C GLY A 379 -70.18 38.35 59.77
N SER A 380 -69.78 37.11 59.52
CA SER A 380 -68.68 36.30 60.02
C SER A 380 -68.72 34.95 59.28
N HIS A 381 -67.54 34.41 58.94
CA HIS A 381 -67.16 32.99 59.06
C HIS A 381 -68.02 31.87 58.41
N LEU A 382 -67.46 31.14 57.42
CA LEU A 382 -66.89 29.79 57.58
C LEU A 382 -66.61 29.10 56.21
N LEU A 383 -65.34 28.70 56.07
CA LEU A 383 -64.80 27.42 55.57
C LEU A 383 -65.16 26.81 54.20
N HIS A 384 -64.06 26.40 53.57
CA HIS A 384 -63.80 25.18 52.79
C HIS A 384 -63.86 25.19 51.25
N SER A 385 -62.66 24.99 50.70
CA SER A 385 -62.31 23.95 49.72
C SER A 385 -62.16 24.33 48.24
N SER A 386 -60.87 24.36 47.86
CA SER A 386 -60.26 23.68 46.70
C SER A 386 -60.37 24.25 45.28
N ALA A 387 -59.17 24.55 44.77
CA ALA A 387 -58.64 24.27 43.43
C ALA A 387 -59.20 25.00 42.20
N ALA A 388 -58.42 25.96 41.68
CA ALA A 388 -57.78 25.86 40.36
C ALA A 388 -56.78 27.02 40.15
N LYS A 389 -55.61 26.69 39.61
CA LYS A 389 -54.45 27.55 39.31
C LYS A 389 -54.55 28.08 37.86
N PRO A 390 -53.68 28.99 37.40
CA PRO A 390 -54.01 30.39 37.12
C PRO A 390 -53.99 30.74 35.63
N ASN A 391 -54.79 31.75 35.27
CA ASN A 391 -54.66 32.47 34.01
C ASN A 391 -53.95 33.80 34.26
N GLN A 392 -52.78 33.93 33.64
CA GLN A 392 -52.43 35.03 32.75
C GLN A 392 -52.86 36.44 33.17
N THR A 393 -51.92 37.13 33.80
CA THR A 393 -51.91 38.58 34.01
C THR A 393 -51.71 39.33 32.70
N CYS A 394 -52.49 40.39 32.58
CA CYS A 394 -52.55 41.39 31.52
C CYS A 394 -51.23 42.10 31.25
#